data_AF-A0A4Q4W8B2-F1
#
_entry.id   AF-A0A4Q4W8B2-F1
#
_cell.length_a   1.000
_cell.length_b   1.000
_cell.length_c   1.000
_cell.angle_alpha   90.00
_cell.angle_beta   90.00
_cell.angle_gamma   90.00
#
_symmetry.space_group_name_H-M   'P 1'
#
loop_
_entity.id
_entity.type
_entity.pdbx_description
1 polymer ?
#
loop_
_entity_poly.entity_id
_entity_poly.type
_entity_poly.pdbx_seq_one_letter_code
_entity_poly.pdbx_strand_id
1 'polypeptide(L)'
;MYGRHHFEPFVKEFRPALRREDPVKYNLILDIMDAVHFSLILVDDISDDSYQRKNRPTAHLIYGASETANRAYLVLTSVINRALRERLVLGLELLMALQNILQGQDLSLVWRRDGLTSFQYQAGERVMAYKNMAVLKTGTLFVLLGRLLNDGGHDLDDLLTRFGWYAQLQNDCKNIYSAEYATSKGAVAEDLRNGELSFPVIIALSEDSSRQLVEKALNSHAEEDIDAALGALQSRPVKEACMKELQDASHGLEKLALLWGRRERMEAGS
;
A
#
# COMPACT_ATOMS: atom_id res chain seq x y z
N MET A 1 11.96 5.74 -10.76
CA MET A 1 10.80 5.90 -9.87
C MET A 1 10.43 4.50 -9.39
N TYR A 2 11.19 3.95 -8.46
CA TYR A 2 11.49 2.49 -8.42
C TYR A 2 12.29 2.08 -9.66
N GLY A 3 13.35 1.31 -9.45
CA GLY A 3 14.19 0.81 -10.54
C GLY A 3 13.49 -0.33 -11.26
N ARG A 4 13.98 -0.71 -12.44
CA ARG A 4 13.60 -1.97 -13.05
C ARG A 4 13.93 -3.12 -12.09
N HIS A 5 13.02 -4.06 -11.97
CA HIS A 5 13.06 -5.22 -11.09
C HIS A 5 13.14 -4.85 -9.60
N HIS A 6 12.18 -4.03 -9.14
CA HIS A 6 12.18 -3.52 -7.75
C HIS A 6 12.21 -4.66 -6.71
N PHE A 7 11.56 -5.79 -7.02
CA PHE A 7 11.46 -6.96 -6.16
C PHE A 7 12.63 -7.96 -6.31
N GLU A 8 13.64 -7.68 -7.16
CA GLU A 8 14.81 -8.55 -7.32
C GLU A 8 15.52 -8.90 -5.99
N PRO A 9 15.70 -7.97 -5.03
CA PRO A 9 16.32 -8.30 -3.74
C PRO A 9 15.52 -9.36 -2.95
N PHE A 10 14.18 -9.32 -3.01
CA PHE A 10 13.34 -10.33 -2.37
C PHE A 10 13.45 -11.68 -3.08
N VAL A 11 13.49 -11.70 -4.42
CA VAL A 11 13.70 -12.96 -5.18
C VAL A 11 15.04 -13.60 -4.81
N LYS A 12 16.12 -12.81 -4.71
CA LYS A 12 17.44 -13.28 -4.28
C LYS A 12 17.45 -13.81 -2.85
N GLU A 13 16.70 -13.17 -1.98
CA GLU A 13 16.58 -13.59 -0.58
C GLU A 13 15.92 -14.97 -0.45
N PHE A 14 14.77 -15.17 -1.10
CA PHE A 14 14.01 -16.41 -0.95
C PHE A 14 14.48 -17.54 -1.88
N ARG A 15 14.99 -17.21 -3.07
CA ARG A 15 15.44 -18.19 -4.08
C ARG A 15 16.74 -17.72 -4.78
N PRO A 16 17.89 -17.71 -4.08
CA PRO A 16 19.14 -17.15 -4.59
C PRO A 16 19.66 -17.82 -5.88
N ALA A 17 19.37 -19.11 -6.07
CA ALA A 17 19.81 -19.87 -7.24
C ALA A 17 18.86 -19.79 -8.44
N LEU A 18 17.65 -19.21 -8.29
CA LEU A 18 16.59 -19.25 -9.30
C LEU A 18 17.03 -18.71 -10.67
N ARG A 19 17.81 -17.62 -10.67
CA ARG A 19 18.31 -17.02 -11.91
C ARG A 19 19.14 -17.99 -12.76
N ARG A 20 19.87 -18.91 -12.10
CA ARG A 20 20.70 -19.92 -12.77
C ARG A 20 19.87 -21.17 -13.10
N GLU A 21 18.98 -21.57 -12.21
CA GLU A 21 18.18 -22.80 -12.33
C GLU A 21 17.05 -22.70 -13.36
N ASP A 22 16.30 -21.59 -13.31
CA ASP A 22 15.22 -21.29 -14.27
C ASP A 22 15.23 -19.79 -14.60
N PRO A 23 16.10 -19.35 -15.54
CA PRO A 23 16.17 -17.95 -15.94
C PRO A 23 14.88 -17.43 -16.58
N VAL A 24 14.06 -18.31 -17.17
CA VAL A 24 12.77 -17.95 -17.77
C VAL A 24 11.78 -17.58 -16.68
N LYS A 25 11.61 -18.45 -15.67
CA LYS A 25 10.77 -18.16 -14.49
C LYS A 25 11.28 -16.94 -13.75
N TYR A 26 12.59 -16.84 -13.52
CA TYR A 26 13.19 -15.68 -12.85
C TYR A 26 12.80 -14.35 -13.51
N ASN A 27 12.98 -14.22 -14.83
CA ASN A 27 12.61 -12.99 -15.53
C ASN A 27 11.10 -12.76 -15.54
N LEU A 28 10.31 -13.81 -15.73
CA LEU A 28 8.84 -13.71 -15.70
C LEU A 28 8.33 -13.21 -14.35
N ILE A 29 8.87 -13.68 -13.22
CA ILE A 29 8.50 -13.19 -11.89
C ILE A 29 8.81 -11.71 -11.75
N LEU A 30 10.01 -11.27 -12.15
CA LEU A 30 10.38 -9.85 -12.05
C LEU A 30 9.49 -8.96 -12.93
N ASP A 31 9.19 -9.40 -14.15
CA ASP A 31 8.28 -8.69 -15.05
C ASP A 31 6.86 -8.63 -14.50
N ILE A 32 6.35 -9.71 -13.91
CA ILE A 32 5.04 -9.74 -13.24
C ILE A 32 5.02 -8.73 -12.08
N MET A 33 6.01 -8.79 -11.18
CA MET A 33 6.04 -7.94 -9.99
C MET A 33 6.16 -6.45 -10.34
N ASP A 34 7.00 -6.09 -11.32
CA ASP A 34 7.10 -4.72 -11.81
C ASP A 34 5.79 -4.26 -12.45
N ALA A 35 5.19 -5.09 -13.31
CA ALA A 35 3.93 -4.75 -13.99
C ALA A 35 2.80 -4.51 -13.00
N VAL A 36 2.63 -5.39 -11.99
CA VAL A 36 1.61 -5.23 -10.96
C VAL A 36 1.89 -3.98 -10.13
N HIS A 37 3.08 -3.86 -9.56
CA HIS A 37 3.41 -2.75 -8.67
C HIS A 37 3.28 -1.38 -9.34
N PHE A 38 3.82 -1.21 -10.55
CA PHE A 38 3.77 0.08 -11.24
C PHE A 38 2.38 0.39 -11.77
N SER A 39 1.65 -0.59 -12.29
CA SER A 39 0.30 -0.35 -12.80
C SER A 39 -0.66 0.06 -11.67
N LEU A 40 -0.52 -0.55 -10.50
CA LEU A 40 -1.30 -0.15 -9.32
C LEU A 40 -0.93 1.25 -8.84
N ILE A 41 0.36 1.61 -8.81
CA ILE A 41 0.79 2.99 -8.49
C ILE A 41 0.20 4.01 -9.47
N LEU A 42 0.18 3.70 -10.77
CA LEU A 42 -0.33 4.63 -11.78
C LEU A 42 -1.84 4.87 -11.62
N VAL A 43 -2.61 3.83 -11.29
CA VAL A 43 -4.05 3.96 -11.06
C VAL A 43 -4.33 4.62 -9.70
N ASP A 44 -3.56 4.29 -8.67
CA ASP A 44 -3.59 4.94 -7.34
C ASP A 44 -3.33 6.46 -7.46
N ASP A 45 -2.30 6.86 -8.21
CA ASP A 45 -2.01 8.28 -8.49
C ASP A 45 -3.21 9.00 -9.14
N ILE A 46 -3.97 8.33 -10.02
CA ILE A 46 -5.19 8.91 -10.63
C ILE A 46 -6.31 9.00 -9.60
N SER A 47 -6.52 7.93 -8.82
CA SER A 47 -7.58 7.86 -7.80
C SER A 47 -7.38 8.88 -6.67
N ASP A 48 -6.13 9.19 -6.35
CA ASP A 48 -5.74 10.12 -5.30
C ASP A 48 -5.54 11.56 -5.80
N ASP A 49 -5.66 11.81 -7.11
CA ASP A 49 -5.28 13.08 -7.75
C ASP A 49 -3.89 13.56 -7.33
N SER A 50 -2.95 12.60 -7.15
CA SER A 50 -1.63 12.89 -6.60
C SER A 50 -0.82 13.77 -7.53
N TYR A 51 -0.28 14.88 -7.02
CA TYR A 51 0.52 15.81 -7.82
C TYR A 51 1.92 15.28 -8.14
N GLN A 52 2.56 14.61 -7.18
CA GLN A 52 3.92 14.11 -7.31
C GLN A 52 4.09 12.67 -6.82
N ARG A 53 5.03 11.97 -7.46
CA ARG A 53 5.57 10.69 -7.02
C ARG A 53 7.09 10.75 -7.06
N LYS A 54 7.74 10.60 -5.90
CA LYS A 54 9.21 10.68 -5.75
C LYS A 54 9.81 11.94 -6.41
N ASN A 55 9.29 13.11 -6.05
CA ASN A 55 9.73 14.43 -6.53
C ASN A 55 9.58 14.66 -8.05
N ARG A 56 8.66 13.96 -8.71
CA ARG A 56 8.35 14.13 -10.13
C ARG A 56 6.84 14.20 -10.33
N PRO A 57 6.34 14.95 -11.33
CA PRO A 57 4.92 14.93 -11.66
C PRO A 57 4.44 13.50 -11.94
N THR A 58 3.24 13.18 -11.47
CA THR A 58 2.59 11.90 -11.74
C THR A 58 2.26 11.76 -13.22
N ALA A 59 2.20 10.53 -13.72
CA ALA A 59 2.04 10.27 -15.15
C ALA A 59 0.73 10.83 -15.71
N HIS A 60 -0.35 10.80 -14.92
CA HIS A 60 -1.66 11.28 -15.36
C HIS A 60 -1.70 12.79 -15.57
N LEU A 61 -0.83 13.57 -14.91
CA LEU A 61 -0.70 15.01 -15.17
C LEU A 61 0.09 15.31 -16.46
N ILE A 62 0.87 14.36 -16.95
CA ILE A 62 1.66 14.50 -18.18
C ILE A 62 0.89 13.97 -19.40
N TYR A 63 0.30 12.78 -19.28
CA TYR A 63 -0.32 12.05 -20.39
C TYR A 63 -1.87 12.01 -20.30
N GLY A 64 -2.45 12.52 -19.22
CA GLY A 64 -3.87 12.39 -18.94
C GLY A 64 -4.22 11.06 -18.23
N ALA A 65 -5.32 11.10 -17.45
CA ALA A 65 -5.80 9.95 -16.70
C ALA A 65 -6.16 8.76 -17.59
N SER A 66 -6.86 8.99 -18.71
CA SER A 66 -7.30 7.93 -19.61
C SER A 66 -6.14 7.18 -20.28
N GLU A 67 -5.11 7.89 -20.76
CA GLU A 67 -3.94 7.25 -21.37
C GLU A 67 -3.13 6.47 -20.32
N THR A 68 -2.95 7.06 -19.15
CA THR A 68 -2.21 6.46 -18.03
C THR A 68 -2.88 5.16 -17.57
N ALA A 69 -4.19 5.17 -17.34
CA ALA A 69 -4.95 3.98 -16.96
C ALA A 69 -4.93 2.91 -18.07
N ASN A 70 -5.17 3.31 -19.33
CA ASN A 70 -5.12 2.38 -20.46
C ASN A 70 -3.73 1.72 -20.60
N ARG A 71 -2.65 2.48 -20.38
CA ARG A 71 -1.29 1.94 -20.40
C ARG A 71 -1.07 0.91 -19.28
N ALA A 72 -1.54 1.20 -18.07
CA ALA A 72 -1.47 0.27 -16.94
C ALA A 72 -2.21 -1.03 -17.25
N TYR A 73 -3.44 -0.96 -17.78
CA TYR A 73 -4.21 -2.14 -18.17
C TYR A 73 -3.55 -2.94 -19.29
N LEU A 74 -2.99 -2.27 -20.29
CA LEU A 74 -2.28 -2.94 -21.38
C LEU A 74 -1.05 -3.71 -20.86
N VAL A 75 -0.27 -3.12 -19.95
CA VAL A 75 0.91 -3.78 -19.34
C VAL A 75 0.48 -4.98 -18.50
N LEU A 76 -0.51 -4.83 -17.62
CA LEU A 76 -1.05 -5.92 -16.80
C LEU A 76 -1.57 -7.08 -17.67
N THR A 77 -2.45 -6.79 -18.62
CA THR A 77 -3.04 -7.83 -19.49
C THR A 77 -1.99 -8.52 -20.37
N SER A 78 -0.97 -7.79 -20.82
CA SER A 78 0.15 -8.37 -21.56
C SER A 78 0.97 -9.35 -20.72
N VAL A 79 1.31 -8.99 -19.47
CA VAL A 79 2.08 -9.89 -18.60
C VAL A 79 1.25 -11.09 -18.13
N ILE A 80 -0.06 -10.92 -17.90
CA ILE A 80 -0.99 -12.01 -17.58
C ILE A 80 -1.03 -13.02 -18.74
N ASN A 81 -1.26 -12.54 -19.97
CA ASN A 81 -1.30 -13.39 -21.15
C ASN A 81 -0.01 -14.16 -21.36
N ARG A 82 1.14 -13.51 -21.12
CA ARG A 82 2.45 -14.15 -21.19
C ARG A 82 2.60 -15.22 -20.09
N ALA A 83 2.26 -14.90 -18.85
CA ALA A 83 2.36 -15.83 -17.73
C ALA A 83 1.49 -17.08 -17.95
N LEU A 84 0.23 -16.92 -18.38
CA LEU A 84 -0.67 -18.04 -18.68
C LEU A 84 -0.14 -18.97 -19.78
N ARG A 85 0.61 -18.43 -20.76
CA ARG A 85 1.20 -19.21 -21.86
C ARG A 85 2.51 -19.90 -21.46
N GLU A 86 3.38 -19.19 -20.75
CA GLU A 86 4.72 -19.69 -20.42
C GLU A 86 4.74 -20.57 -19.17
N ARG A 87 3.88 -20.27 -18.19
CA ARG A 87 3.81 -20.89 -16.86
C ARG A 87 2.39 -20.74 -16.27
N LEU A 88 1.47 -21.62 -16.66
CA LEU A 88 0.04 -21.56 -16.30
C LEU A 88 -0.20 -21.26 -14.81
N VAL A 89 0.49 -21.96 -13.90
CA VAL A 89 0.34 -21.78 -12.46
C VAL A 89 0.63 -20.34 -12.01
N LEU A 90 1.69 -19.72 -12.54
CA LEU A 90 2.05 -18.33 -12.21
C LEU A 90 1.01 -17.35 -12.76
N GLY A 91 0.46 -17.63 -13.94
CA GLY A 91 -0.62 -16.84 -14.52
C GLY A 91 -1.92 -16.90 -13.70
N LEU A 92 -2.26 -18.07 -13.14
CA LEU A 92 -3.42 -18.25 -12.26
C LEU A 92 -3.24 -17.53 -10.93
N GLU A 93 -2.08 -17.66 -10.29
CA GLU A 93 -1.78 -16.94 -9.04
C GLU A 93 -1.80 -15.42 -9.25
N LEU A 94 -1.28 -14.94 -10.37
CA LEU A 94 -1.35 -13.51 -10.73
C LEU A 94 -2.80 -13.02 -10.85
N LEU A 95 -3.68 -13.78 -11.52
CA LEU A 95 -5.09 -13.41 -11.66
C LEU A 95 -5.80 -13.35 -10.31
N MET A 96 -5.61 -14.37 -9.46
CA MET A 96 -6.20 -14.42 -8.12
C MET A 96 -5.68 -13.26 -7.24
N ALA A 97 -4.38 -12.97 -7.29
CA ALA A 97 -3.78 -11.87 -6.57
C ALA A 97 -4.32 -10.52 -7.03
N LEU A 98 -4.45 -10.29 -8.34
CA LEU A 98 -5.01 -9.04 -8.87
C LEU A 98 -6.46 -8.84 -8.42
N GLN A 99 -7.28 -9.88 -8.40
CA GLN A 99 -8.65 -9.79 -7.90
C GLN A 99 -8.68 -9.33 -6.42
N ASN A 100 -7.88 -9.97 -5.57
CA ASN A 100 -7.79 -9.62 -4.15
C ASN A 100 -7.27 -8.20 -3.93
N ILE A 101 -6.23 -7.79 -4.66
CA ILE A 101 -5.69 -6.43 -4.58
C ILE A 101 -6.75 -5.40 -4.98
N LEU A 102 -7.44 -5.62 -6.10
CA LEU A 102 -8.49 -4.73 -6.57
C LEU A 102 -9.69 -4.70 -5.61
N GLN A 103 -10.03 -5.81 -4.97
CA GLN A 103 -11.06 -5.85 -3.93
C GLN A 103 -10.65 -5.01 -2.70
N GLY A 104 -9.39 -5.10 -2.26
CA GLY A 104 -8.88 -4.25 -1.18
C GLY A 104 -8.91 -2.77 -1.56
N GLN A 105 -8.52 -2.43 -2.80
CA GLN A 105 -8.60 -1.07 -3.30
C GLN A 105 -10.05 -0.57 -3.38
N ASP A 106 -10.99 -1.38 -3.86
CA ASP A 106 -12.40 -1.03 -3.94
C ASP A 106 -13.00 -0.72 -2.56
N LEU A 107 -12.69 -1.54 -1.55
CA LEU A 107 -13.09 -1.27 -0.16
C LEU A 107 -12.59 0.10 0.32
N SER A 108 -11.30 0.40 0.13
CA SER A 108 -10.69 1.69 0.50
C SER A 108 -11.35 2.87 -0.24
N LEU A 109 -11.63 2.73 -1.54
CA LEU A 109 -12.29 3.76 -2.33
C LEU A 109 -13.77 3.96 -1.95
N VAL A 110 -14.51 2.90 -1.61
CA VAL A 110 -15.89 3.00 -1.12
C VAL A 110 -15.91 3.72 0.23
N TRP A 111 -15.00 3.37 1.14
CA TRP A 111 -14.84 4.05 2.42
C TRP A 111 -14.51 5.52 2.27
N ARG A 112 -13.67 5.87 1.29
CA ARG A 112 -13.36 7.25 0.93
C ARG A 112 -14.58 8.00 0.39
N ARG A 113 -15.31 7.41 -0.57
CA ARG A 113 -16.45 8.04 -1.24
C ARG A 113 -17.64 8.26 -0.30
N ASP A 114 -18.00 7.23 0.45
CA ASP A 114 -19.22 7.23 1.29
C ASP A 114 -18.91 7.60 2.75
N GLY A 115 -17.63 7.78 3.09
CA GLY A 115 -17.15 8.14 4.41
C GLY A 115 -17.58 7.12 5.48
N LEU A 116 -17.84 7.64 6.68
CA LEU A 116 -18.20 6.84 7.86
C LEU A 116 -19.53 6.09 7.71
N THR A 117 -20.37 6.43 6.73
CA THR A 117 -21.62 5.70 6.46
C THR A 117 -21.37 4.30 5.90
N SER A 118 -20.27 4.11 5.18
CA SER A 118 -19.84 2.79 4.70
C SER A 118 -18.84 2.09 5.63
N PHE A 119 -18.32 2.81 6.63
CA PHE A 119 -17.37 2.33 7.63
C PHE A 119 -18.00 2.23 9.04
N GLN A 120 -19.14 1.54 9.15
CA GLN A 120 -19.93 1.44 10.39
C GLN A 120 -19.44 0.36 11.36
N TYR A 121 -18.12 0.25 11.53
CA TYR A 121 -17.52 -0.71 12.48
C TYR A 121 -17.48 -0.12 13.89
N GLN A 122 -17.73 -0.97 14.89
CA GLN A 122 -17.58 -0.58 16.30
C GLN A 122 -16.10 -0.32 16.62
N ALA A 123 -15.80 0.48 17.64
CA ALA A 123 -14.42 0.89 17.96
C ALA A 123 -13.45 -0.31 18.09
N GLY A 124 -13.89 -1.43 18.69
CA GLY A 124 -13.09 -2.66 18.81
C GLY A 124 -12.89 -3.45 17.51
N GLU A 125 -13.65 -3.14 16.45
CA GLU A 125 -13.64 -3.88 15.18
C GLU A 125 -12.95 -3.09 14.04
N ARG A 126 -12.85 -1.76 14.17
CA ARG A 126 -12.31 -0.88 13.12
C ARG A 126 -10.91 -1.25 12.66
N VAL A 127 -10.02 -1.56 13.61
CA VAL A 127 -8.64 -1.99 13.30
C VAL A 127 -8.63 -3.30 12.52
N MET A 128 -9.50 -4.25 12.90
CA MET A 128 -9.60 -5.54 12.20
C MET A 128 -10.16 -5.35 10.79
N ALA A 129 -11.20 -4.54 10.62
CA ALA A 129 -11.78 -4.22 9.32
C ALA A 129 -10.74 -3.56 8.39
N TYR A 130 -10.03 -2.54 8.90
CA TYR A 130 -8.95 -1.89 8.18
C TYR A 130 -7.83 -2.87 7.82
N LYS A 131 -7.40 -3.72 8.76
CA LYS A 131 -6.37 -4.74 8.52
C LYS A 131 -6.76 -5.72 7.42
N ASN A 132 -8.02 -6.16 7.37
CA ASN A 132 -8.51 -7.03 6.30
C ASN A 132 -8.41 -6.36 4.92
N MET A 133 -8.81 -5.08 4.82
CA MET A 133 -8.63 -4.29 3.60
C MET A 133 -7.15 -4.15 3.23
N ALA A 134 -6.29 -3.79 4.19
CA ALA A 134 -4.86 -3.61 3.98
C ALA A 134 -4.15 -4.91 3.52
N VAL A 135 -4.54 -6.05 4.08
CA VAL A 135 -4.01 -7.36 3.67
C VAL A 135 -4.41 -7.67 2.23
N LEU A 136 -5.66 -7.38 1.83
CA LEU A 136 -6.11 -7.52 0.45
C LEU A 136 -5.34 -6.59 -0.49
N LYS A 137 -5.35 -5.28 -0.22
CA LYS A 137 -4.78 -4.21 -1.05
C LYS A 137 -3.26 -4.33 -1.20
N THR A 138 -2.55 -4.49 -0.09
CA THR A 138 -1.07 -4.40 -0.04
C THR A 138 -0.43 -5.75 0.27
N GLY A 139 -1.00 -6.53 1.20
CA GLY A 139 -0.41 -7.81 1.59
C GLY A 139 -0.39 -8.84 0.47
N THR A 140 -1.44 -8.89 -0.34
CA THR A 140 -1.54 -9.80 -1.48
C THR A 140 -0.39 -9.63 -2.47
N LEU A 141 0.15 -8.42 -2.67
CA LEU A 141 1.29 -8.20 -3.55
C LEU A 141 2.53 -8.98 -3.08
N PHE A 142 2.79 -8.98 -1.77
CA PHE A 142 3.90 -9.74 -1.21
C PHE A 142 3.62 -11.23 -1.24
N VAL A 143 2.40 -11.67 -0.90
CA VAL A 143 1.99 -13.08 -0.99
C VAL A 143 2.15 -13.61 -2.42
N LEU A 144 1.74 -12.84 -3.43
CA LEU A 144 1.92 -13.18 -4.83
C LEU A 144 3.39 -13.50 -5.13
N LEU A 145 4.35 -12.68 -4.67
CA LEU A 145 5.76 -12.97 -4.87
C LEU A 145 6.15 -14.34 -4.31
N GLY A 146 5.71 -14.67 -3.09
CA GLY A 146 5.98 -15.97 -2.47
C GLY A 146 5.43 -17.13 -3.27
N ARG A 147 4.19 -17.01 -3.76
CA ARG A 147 3.54 -18.04 -4.56
C ARG A 147 4.15 -18.18 -5.95
N LEU A 148 4.56 -17.08 -6.58
CA LEU A 148 5.29 -17.11 -7.84
C LEU A 148 6.63 -17.86 -7.70
N LEU A 149 7.34 -17.66 -6.58
CA LEU A 149 8.60 -18.35 -6.30
C LEU A 149 8.40 -19.86 -6.09
N ASN A 150 7.30 -20.24 -5.43
CA ASN A 150 7.02 -21.63 -5.02
C ASN A 150 5.97 -22.34 -5.89
N ASP A 151 5.73 -21.88 -7.12
CA ASP A 151 4.79 -22.51 -8.06
C ASP A 151 3.39 -22.72 -7.46
N GLY A 152 2.85 -21.69 -6.81
CA GLY A 152 1.55 -21.71 -6.12
C GLY A 152 1.60 -22.20 -4.68
N GLY A 153 2.76 -22.66 -4.19
CA GLY A 153 2.95 -23.07 -2.81
C GLY A 153 2.77 -21.92 -1.82
N HIS A 154 2.18 -22.24 -0.65
CA HIS A 154 1.76 -21.28 0.37
C HIS A 154 2.77 -21.10 1.52
N ASP A 155 3.97 -21.70 1.42
CA ASP A 155 4.97 -21.75 2.49
C ASP A 155 5.39 -20.37 3.02
N LEU A 156 5.24 -19.33 2.21
CA LEU A 156 5.61 -17.95 2.55
C LEU A 156 4.40 -17.05 2.84
N ASP A 157 3.16 -17.54 2.74
CA ASP A 157 1.95 -16.71 2.80
C ASP A 157 1.85 -15.99 4.15
N ASP A 158 2.07 -16.68 5.27
CA ASP A 158 2.01 -16.08 6.61
C ASP A 158 3.09 -15.00 6.83
N LEU A 159 4.31 -15.26 6.36
CA LEU A 159 5.42 -14.32 6.46
C LEU A 159 5.14 -13.06 5.64
N LEU A 160 4.72 -13.24 4.39
CA LEU A 160 4.51 -12.16 3.43
C LEU A 160 3.22 -11.39 3.70
N THR A 161 2.21 -12.01 4.31
CA THR A 161 1.02 -11.32 4.83
C THR A 161 1.38 -10.40 5.98
N ARG A 162 2.17 -10.87 6.95
CA ARG A 162 2.67 -10.01 8.05
C ARG A 162 3.53 -8.87 7.53
N PHE A 163 4.38 -9.15 6.54
CA PHE A 163 5.18 -8.11 5.90
C PHE A 163 4.34 -7.08 5.14
N GLY A 164 3.29 -7.53 4.47
CA GLY A 164 2.30 -6.66 3.85
C GLY A 164 1.62 -5.72 4.82
N TRP A 165 1.22 -6.24 5.99
CA TRP A 165 0.66 -5.43 7.07
C TRP A 165 1.64 -4.35 7.55
N TYR A 166 2.89 -4.74 7.83
CA TYR A 166 3.95 -3.81 8.18
C TYR A 166 4.17 -2.73 7.09
N ALA A 167 4.19 -3.13 5.82
CA ALA A 167 4.41 -2.21 4.70
C ALA A 167 3.28 -1.18 4.56
N GLN A 168 2.02 -1.59 4.79
CA GLN A 168 0.87 -0.67 4.82
C GLN A 168 0.97 0.30 5.99
N LEU A 169 1.18 -0.21 7.22
CA LEU A 169 1.34 0.65 8.40
C LEU A 169 2.45 1.67 8.22
N GLN A 170 3.58 1.22 7.68
CA GLN A 170 4.71 2.09 7.38
C GLN A 170 4.33 3.18 6.37
N ASN A 171 3.48 2.87 5.37
CA ASN A 171 3.00 3.85 4.40
C ASN A 171 2.17 4.95 5.07
N ASP A 172 1.16 4.54 5.82
CA ASP A 172 0.16 5.43 6.40
C ASP A 172 0.78 6.29 7.52
N CYS A 173 1.64 5.69 8.34
CA CYS A 173 2.39 6.44 9.35
C CYS A 173 3.33 7.48 8.72
N LYS A 174 3.94 7.19 7.56
CA LYS A 174 4.78 8.18 6.87
C LYS A 174 3.95 9.33 6.28
N ASN A 175 2.72 9.06 5.83
CA ASN A 175 1.82 10.09 5.33
C ASN A 175 1.58 11.21 6.36
N ILE A 176 1.49 10.84 7.64
CA ILE A 176 1.20 11.77 8.74
C ILE A 176 2.46 12.25 9.49
N TYR A 177 3.45 11.38 9.69
CA TYR A 177 4.56 11.61 10.63
C TYR A 177 5.94 11.81 9.97
N SER A 178 6.04 11.93 8.65
CA SER A 178 7.32 12.13 7.96
C SER A 178 7.28 13.39 7.07
N ALA A 179 8.01 14.43 7.47
CA ALA A 179 8.18 15.63 6.65
C ALA A 179 8.91 15.34 5.33
N GLU A 180 9.87 14.40 5.33
CA GLU A 180 10.55 13.92 4.11
C GLU A 180 9.53 13.31 3.12
N TYR A 181 8.58 12.51 3.63
CA TYR A 181 7.56 11.89 2.80
C TYR A 181 6.57 12.91 2.24
N ALA A 182 6.10 13.84 3.08
CA ALA A 182 5.23 14.94 2.66
C ALA A 182 5.87 15.79 1.55
N THR A 183 7.17 16.07 1.65
CA THR A 183 7.92 16.78 0.61
C THR A 183 7.95 15.98 -0.71
N SER A 184 8.07 14.65 -0.62
CA SER A 184 8.21 13.79 -1.80
C SER A 184 6.93 13.53 -2.60
N LYS A 185 5.78 13.61 -1.93
CA LYS A 185 4.43 13.53 -2.53
C LYS A 185 3.81 14.91 -2.80
N GLY A 186 4.35 15.97 -2.20
CA GLY A 186 3.96 17.37 -2.44
C GLY A 186 2.87 17.91 -1.51
N ALA A 187 2.37 17.13 -0.55
CA ALA A 187 1.38 17.55 0.44
C ALA A 187 1.55 16.80 1.78
N VAL A 188 1.23 17.48 2.89
CA VAL A 188 1.10 16.85 4.21
C VAL A 188 -0.32 16.30 4.34
N ALA A 189 -0.46 15.09 4.89
CA ALA A 189 -1.76 14.47 5.19
C ALA A 189 -2.70 14.37 3.98
N GLU A 190 -2.14 14.04 2.80
CA GLU A 190 -2.92 13.79 1.58
C GLU A 190 -4.03 12.77 1.81
N ASP A 191 -3.78 11.73 2.61
CA ASP A 191 -4.77 10.71 2.94
C ASP A 191 -6.00 11.34 3.62
N LEU A 192 -5.79 12.20 4.63
CA LEU A 192 -6.88 12.88 5.32
C LEU A 192 -7.63 13.85 4.40
N ARG A 193 -6.89 14.59 3.56
CA ARG A 193 -7.47 15.56 2.61
C ARG A 193 -8.37 14.90 1.58
N ASN A 194 -7.97 13.72 1.11
CA ASN A 194 -8.73 12.93 0.16
C ASN A 194 -9.82 12.06 0.82
N GLY A 195 -9.95 12.07 2.15
CA GLY A 195 -10.94 11.28 2.89
C GLY A 195 -10.57 9.80 3.06
N GLU A 196 -9.31 9.43 2.82
CA GLU A 196 -8.82 8.07 3.02
C GLU A 196 -8.79 7.71 4.51
N LEU A 197 -9.36 6.55 4.84
CA LEU A 197 -9.33 6.00 6.20
C LEU A 197 -8.02 5.26 6.48
N SER A 198 -6.90 6.00 6.46
CA SER A 198 -5.56 5.49 6.76
C SER A 198 -5.43 5.04 8.22
N PHE A 199 -4.40 4.27 8.55
CA PHE A 199 -4.27 3.69 9.90
C PHE A 199 -4.30 4.73 11.05
N PRO A 200 -3.58 5.88 10.97
CA PRO A 200 -3.71 6.92 11.99
C PRO A 200 -5.14 7.47 12.14
N VAL A 201 -5.89 7.58 11.04
CA VAL A 201 -7.31 8.00 11.04
C VAL A 201 -8.16 6.96 11.78
N ILE A 202 -7.95 5.66 11.52
CA ILE A 202 -8.64 4.58 12.21
C ILE A 202 -8.39 4.61 13.72
N ILE A 203 -7.14 4.80 14.14
CA ILE A 203 -6.79 4.92 15.56
C ILE A 203 -7.44 6.15 16.19
N ALA A 204 -7.35 7.31 15.55
CA ALA A 204 -7.93 8.54 16.07
C ALA A 204 -9.46 8.52 16.14
N LEU A 205 -10.13 7.79 15.23
CA LEU A 205 -11.57 7.55 15.30
C LEU A 205 -11.92 6.66 16.50
N SER A 206 -11.04 5.76 16.95
CA SER A 206 -11.26 4.90 18.11
C SER A 206 -11.03 5.62 19.45
N GLU A 207 -10.27 6.71 19.45
CA GLU A 207 -9.97 7.54 20.63
C GLU A 207 -11.00 8.66 20.83
N ASP A 208 -11.67 8.73 22.00
CA ASP A 208 -12.73 9.71 22.26
C ASP A 208 -12.23 11.18 22.15
N SER A 209 -10.96 11.42 22.51
CA SER A 209 -10.37 12.77 22.49
C SER A 209 -10.12 13.33 21.08
N SER A 210 -9.94 12.47 20.08
CA SER A 210 -9.68 12.85 18.68
C SER A 210 -10.85 12.58 17.74
N ARG A 211 -11.77 11.67 18.10
CA ARG A 211 -12.86 11.21 17.23
C ARG A 211 -13.65 12.35 16.61
N GLN A 212 -14.15 13.28 17.42
CA GLN A 212 -15.00 14.37 16.93
C GLN A 212 -14.31 15.27 15.90
N LEU A 213 -13.00 15.52 16.07
CA LEU A 213 -12.23 16.33 15.13
C LEU A 213 -12.06 15.62 13.79
N VAL A 214 -11.74 14.32 13.83
CA VAL A 214 -11.57 13.50 12.63
C VAL A 214 -12.90 13.29 11.90
N GLU A 215 -13.99 13.00 12.62
CA GLU A 215 -15.33 12.88 12.04
C GLU A 215 -15.77 14.19 11.39
N LYS A 216 -15.46 15.34 12.01
CA LYS A 216 -15.78 16.65 11.44
C LYS A 216 -15.00 16.87 10.14
N ALA A 217 -13.68 16.63 10.13
CA ALA A 217 -12.83 16.79 8.96
C ALA A 217 -13.27 15.91 7.78
N LEU A 218 -13.60 14.64 8.05
CA LEU A 218 -14.06 13.68 7.03
C LEU A 218 -15.45 14.03 6.45
N ASN A 219 -16.25 14.83 7.14
CA ASN A 219 -17.58 15.26 6.67
C ASN A 219 -17.54 16.64 5.99
N SER A 220 -16.76 17.58 6.53
CA SER A 220 -16.77 18.97 6.04
C SER A 220 -15.78 19.21 4.89
N HIS A 221 -14.66 18.48 4.87
CA HIS A 221 -13.50 18.74 4.00
C HIS A 221 -13.01 20.20 4.05
N ALA A 222 -13.35 20.95 5.11
CA ALA A 222 -12.88 22.31 5.29
C ALA A 222 -11.43 22.30 5.77
N GLU A 223 -10.58 23.16 5.21
CA GLU A 223 -9.15 23.24 5.57
C GLU A 223 -8.92 23.40 7.08
N GLU A 224 -9.72 24.24 7.74
CA GLU A 224 -9.62 24.45 9.20
C GLU A 224 -9.91 23.17 10.00
N ASP A 225 -10.85 22.34 9.53
CA ASP A 225 -11.18 21.07 10.18
C ASP A 225 -10.12 20.01 9.90
N ILE A 226 -9.56 20.00 8.69
CA ILE A 226 -8.44 19.14 8.30
C ILE A 226 -7.22 19.44 9.16
N ASP A 227 -6.88 20.71 9.35
CA ASP A 227 -5.75 21.13 10.20
C ASP A 227 -5.97 20.74 11.67
N ALA A 228 -7.20 20.90 12.18
CA ALA A 228 -7.54 20.46 13.55
C ALA A 228 -7.44 18.93 13.71
N ALA A 229 -7.95 18.17 12.73
CA ALA A 229 -7.83 16.72 12.70
C ALA A 229 -6.38 16.27 12.56
N LEU A 230 -5.55 16.95 11.76
CA LEU A 230 -4.12 16.66 11.65
C LEU A 230 -3.42 16.83 13.01
N GLY A 231 -3.73 17.89 13.76
CA GLY A 231 -3.25 18.05 15.13
C GLY A 231 -3.66 16.90 16.04
N ALA A 232 -4.89 16.39 15.88
CA ALA A 232 -5.38 15.22 16.62
C ALA A 232 -4.65 13.92 16.23
N LEU A 233 -4.38 13.70 14.94
CA LEU A 233 -3.61 12.56 14.44
C LEU A 233 -2.15 12.58 14.92
N GLN A 234 -1.59 13.78 15.11
CA GLN A 234 -0.24 14.01 15.64
C GLN A 234 -0.17 14.00 17.17
N SER A 235 -1.31 13.90 17.86
CA SER A 235 -1.34 13.82 19.31
C SER A 235 -0.61 12.58 19.83
N ARG A 236 -0.09 12.69 21.05
CA ARG A 236 0.70 11.63 21.69
C ARG A 236 -0.03 10.27 21.75
N PRO A 237 -1.32 10.18 22.16
CA PRO A 237 -2.02 8.88 22.22
C PRO A 237 -2.10 8.17 20.87
N VAL A 238 -2.48 8.90 19.80
CA VAL A 238 -2.63 8.34 18.46
C VAL A 238 -1.27 7.92 17.90
N LYS A 239 -0.26 8.78 18.06
CA LYS A 239 1.10 8.50 17.58
C LYS A 239 1.71 7.29 18.31
N GLU A 240 1.61 7.21 19.64
CA GLU A 240 2.12 6.07 20.42
C GLU A 240 1.44 4.76 20.00
N ALA A 241 0.12 4.75 19.81
CA ALA A 241 -0.61 3.58 19.32
C ALA A 241 -0.15 3.16 17.92
N CYS A 242 0.03 4.12 17.00
CA CYS A 242 0.53 3.84 15.65
C CYS A 242 1.96 3.26 15.66
N MET A 243 2.87 3.87 16.43
CA MET A 243 4.25 3.43 16.52
C MET A 243 4.38 2.06 17.20
N LYS A 244 3.53 1.80 18.21
CA LYS A 244 3.47 0.49 18.86
C LYS A 244 3.04 -0.60 17.89
N GLU A 245 1.92 -0.42 17.18
CA GLU A 245 1.46 -1.42 16.20
C GLU A 245 2.50 -1.62 15.07
N LEU A 246 3.14 -0.54 14.61
CA LEU A 246 4.21 -0.63 13.61
C LEU A 246 5.42 -1.43 14.14
N GLN A 247 5.81 -1.20 15.39
CA GLN A 247 6.88 -1.95 16.05
C GLN A 247 6.53 -3.43 16.18
N ASP A 248 5.33 -3.73 16.67
CA ASP A 248 4.83 -5.10 16.84
C ASP A 248 4.75 -5.82 15.48
N ALA A 249 4.26 -5.15 14.44
CA ALA A 249 4.20 -5.68 13.07
C ALA A 249 5.57 -5.91 12.45
N SER A 250 6.60 -5.16 12.86
CA SER A 250 7.97 -5.29 12.33
C SER A 250 8.76 -6.47 12.92
N HIS A 251 8.28 -7.05 14.02
CA HIS A 251 9.02 -8.06 14.77
C HIS A 251 9.35 -9.30 13.93
N GLY A 252 10.64 -9.61 13.79
CA GLY A 252 11.12 -10.74 12.99
C GLY A 252 11.07 -10.51 11.48
N LEU A 253 10.83 -9.27 11.03
CA LEU A 253 10.78 -8.87 9.62
C LEU A 253 11.90 -7.89 9.25
N GLU A 254 12.90 -7.71 10.11
CA GLU A 254 13.96 -6.70 9.98
C GLU A 254 14.69 -6.83 8.64
N LYS A 255 14.96 -8.07 8.23
CA LYS A 255 15.60 -8.35 6.94
C LYS A 255 14.74 -7.91 5.76
N LEU A 256 13.44 -8.21 5.78
CA LEU A 256 12.52 -7.82 4.70
C LEU A 256 12.31 -6.30 4.67
N ALA A 257 12.25 -5.65 5.83
CA ALA A 257 12.19 -4.20 5.94
C ALA A 257 13.42 -3.52 5.31
N LEU A 258 14.62 -4.09 5.50
CA LEU A 258 15.84 -3.61 4.85
C LEU A 258 15.79 -3.77 3.32
N LEU A 259 15.26 -4.88 2.81
CA LEU A 259 15.11 -5.13 1.37
C LEU A 259 14.09 -4.20 0.73
N TRP A 260 13.01 -3.87 1.45
CA TRP A 260 11.99 -2.93 0.99
C TRP A 260 12.53 -1.51 0.81
N GLY A 261 13.55 -1.13 1.58
CA GLY A 261 14.37 0.04 1.28
C GLY A 261 13.69 1.39 1.49
N ARG A 262 12.58 1.44 2.25
CA ARG A 262 11.87 2.66 2.64
C ARG A 262 12.55 3.34 3.83
N ARG A 263 13.63 4.07 3.54
CA ARG A 263 14.54 4.70 4.52
C ARG A 263 14.09 6.07 5.04
N GLU A 264 12.97 6.61 4.54
CA GLU A 264 12.44 7.90 4.99
C GLU A 264 12.21 7.86 6.51
N ARG A 265 12.72 8.84 7.24
CA ARG A 265 12.62 8.89 8.69
C ARG A 265 11.22 9.36 9.08
N MET A 266 10.58 8.65 10.00
CA MET A 266 9.45 9.21 10.74
C MET A 266 10.03 10.16 11.79
N GLU A 267 9.45 11.35 11.94
CA GLU A 267 9.94 12.31 12.92
C GLU A 267 9.70 11.76 14.33
N ALA A 268 10.80 11.34 14.95
CA ALA A 268 10.87 11.15 16.40
C ALA A 268 10.87 12.53 17.06
N GLY A 269 9.71 13.19 17.06
CA GLY A 269 9.48 14.40 17.84
C GLY A 269 9.37 14.05 19.32
N SER A 270 10.28 14.66 20.09
CA SER A 270 10.39 14.76 21.55
C SER A 270 9.09 14.91 22.31
#